data_AF-A0A965D9F6-F1
#
_entry.id   AF-A0A965D9F6-F1
#
_cell.length_a   1.000
_cell.length_b   1.000
_cell.length_c   1.000
_cell.angle_alpha   90.00
_cell.angle_beta   90.00
_cell.angle_gamma   90.00
#
_symmetry.space_group_name_H-M   'P 1'
#
loop_
_entity.id
_entity.type
_entity.pdbx_description
1 polymer ?
#
loop_
_entity_poly.entity_id
_entity_poly.type
_entity_poly.pdbx_seq_one_letter_code
_entity_poly.pdbx_strand_id
1 'polypeptide(L)'
;HIGRPERYTEDASAFPGIQAMGRKTYAQYLQQIDAMLATREWMGAHYSVLDPYALVFYVWGFRREFPVQELKHFTAFKNRMLQREGVQKAFADEGITL
;
A
#
# COMPACT_ATOMS: atom_id res chain seq x y z
N HIS A 1 -9.01 -0.79 10.52
CA HIS A 1 -9.00 0.46 11.31
C HIS A 1 -9.56 1.65 10.55
N ILE A 2 -9.07 1.98 9.34
CA ILE A 2 -9.50 3.19 8.62
C ILE A 2 -10.93 3.09 8.05
N GLY A 3 -11.23 2.07 7.25
CA GLY A 3 -12.52 2.00 6.53
C GLY A 3 -13.64 1.28 7.28
N ARG A 4 -13.31 0.60 8.38
CA ARG A 4 -14.22 -0.24 9.17
C ARG A 4 -13.85 -0.19 10.66
N PRO A 5 -13.98 0.96 11.34
CA PRO A 5 -13.67 1.09 12.76
C PRO A 5 -14.55 0.22 13.67
N GLU A 6 -15.77 -0.12 13.24
CA GLU A 6 -16.74 -0.97 13.93
C GLU A 6 -16.24 -2.41 14.16
N ARG A 7 -15.19 -2.84 13.45
CA ARG A 7 -14.52 -4.13 13.69
C ARG A 7 -13.66 -4.14 14.96
N TYR A 8 -13.42 -2.98 15.58
CA TYR A 8 -12.48 -2.82 16.69
C TYR A 8 -13.14 -2.33 17.97
N THR A 9 -14.36 -1.81 17.87
CA THR A 9 -15.17 -1.39 19.02
C THR A 9 -16.62 -1.22 18.58
N GLU A 10 -17.57 -1.45 19.49
CA GLU A 10 -18.98 -1.11 19.30
C GLU A 10 -19.27 0.36 19.67
N ASP A 11 -18.35 1.01 20.39
CA ASP A 11 -18.46 2.42 20.77
C ASP A 11 -18.18 3.34 19.57
N ALA A 12 -19.25 3.84 18.95
CA ALA A 12 -19.18 4.74 17.81
C ALA A 12 -18.44 6.06 18.11
N SER A 13 -18.36 6.49 19.37
CA SER A 13 -17.64 7.72 19.75
C SER A 13 -16.12 7.58 19.57
N ALA A 14 -15.60 6.35 19.63
CA ALA A 14 -14.18 6.06 19.44
C ALA A 14 -13.76 5.94 17.97
N PHE A 15 -14.71 5.88 17.02
CA PHE A 15 -14.42 5.66 15.60
C PHE A 15 -13.46 6.70 15.00
N PRO A 16 -13.64 8.02 15.20
CA PRO A 16 -12.72 9.02 14.64
C PRO A 16 -11.28 8.83 15.11
N GLY A 17 -11.08 8.49 16.38
CA GLY A 17 -9.76 8.23 16.95
C GLY A 17 -9.08 6.99 16.33
N ILE A 18 -9.84 5.90 16.17
CA ILE A 18 -9.36 4.66 15.52
C ILE A 18 -8.98 4.92 14.06
N GLN A 19 -9.79 5.68 13.34
CA GLN A 19 -9.53 6.01 11.94
C GLN A 19 -8.30 6.90 11.79
N ALA A 20 -8.17 7.93 12.64
CA ALA A 20 -7.02 8.83 12.67
C ALA A 20 -5.72 8.07 12.95
N MET A 21 -5.72 7.21 13.98
CA MET A 21 -4.56 6.38 14.29
C MET A 21 -4.25 5.42 13.13
N GLY A 22 -5.28 4.78 12.57
CA GLY A 22 -5.12 3.90 11.41
C GLY A 22 -4.46 4.62 10.22
N ARG A 23 -4.87 5.85 9.91
CA ARG A 23 -4.27 6.65 8.84
C ARG A 23 -2.81 7.01 9.15
N LYS A 24 -2.53 7.45 10.39
CA LYS A 24 -1.17 7.77 10.84
C LYS A 24 -0.23 6.58 10.71
N THR A 25 -0.63 5.43 11.25
CA THR A 25 0.17 4.20 11.22
C THR A 25 0.36 3.70 9.79
N TYR A 26 -0.68 3.80 8.94
CA TYR A 26 -0.56 3.44 7.52
C TYR A 26 0.46 4.32 6.78
N ALA A 27 0.44 5.64 6.98
CA ALA A 27 1.44 6.55 6.40
C ALA A 27 2.87 6.18 6.81
N GLN A 28 3.08 5.84 8.09
CA GLN A 28 4.38 5.40 8.58
C GLN A 28 4.86 4.12 7.89
N TYR A 29 3.98 3.14 7.68
CA TYR A 29 4.35 1.92 6.95
C TYR A 29 4.70 2.19 5.49
N LEU A 30 3.99 3.09 4.81
CA LEU A 30 4.34 3.48 3.44
C LEU A 30 5.76 4.07 3.37
N GLN A 31 6.13 4.92 4.34
CA GLN A 31 7.49 5.47 4.44
C GLN A 31 8.52 4.38 4.74
N GLN A 32 8.20 3.41 5.60
CA GLN A 32 9.10 2.28 5.88
C GLN A 32 9.33 1.41 4.64
N ILE A 33 8.29 1.12 3.86
CA ILE A 33 8.41 0.36 2.60
C ILE A 33 9.31 1.12 1.62
N ASP A 34 9.11 2.43 1.46
CA ASP A 34 9.96 3.27 0.60
C ASP A 34 11.43 3.23 1.04
N ALA A 35 11.69 3.39 2.33
CA ALA A 35 13.05 3.33 2.89
C ALA A 35 13.69 1.95 2.71
N MET A 36 12.93 0.86 2.87
CA MET A 36 13.42 -0.50 2.61
C MET A 36 13.86 -0.67 1.16
N LEU A 37 13.04 -0.19 0.21
CA LEU A 37 13.28 -0.26 -1.24
C LEU A 37 14.37 0.71 -1.73
N ALA A 38 14.91 1.58 -0.87
CA ALA A 38 16.03 2.43 -1.21
C ALA A 38 17.32 1.65 -1.49
N THR A 39 17.49 0.48 -0.87
CA THR A 39 18.71 -0.34 -0.95
C THR A 39 18.49 -1.72 -1.56
N ARG A 40 17.27 -2.03 -2.02
CA ARG A 40 16.92 -3.34 -2.58
C ARG A 40 15.96 -3.19 -3.76
N GLU A 41 16.01 -4.15 -4.67
CA GLU A 41 15.10 -4.16 -5.82
C GLU A 41 13.72 -4.70 -5.45
N TRP A 42 13.68 -5.78 -4.67
CA TRP A 42 12.47 -6.51 -4.27
C TRP A 42 12.35 -6.54 -2.74
N MET A 43 11.17 -6.84 -2.21
CA MET A 43 10.95 -6.89 -0.76
C MET A 43 11.82 -7.96 -0.07
N GLY A 44 12.06 -9.08 -0.76
CA GLY A 44 13.04 -10.11 -0.38
C GLY A 44 14.36 -9.99 -1.16
N ALA A 45 15.22 -11.00 -1.05
CA ALA A 45 16.46 -11.06 -1.84
C ALA A 45 16.19 -11.16 -3.35
N HIS A 46 15.06 -11.80 -3.72
CA HIS A 46 14.56 -11.93 -5.07
C HIS A 46 13.05 -11.66 -5.08
N TYR A 47 12.48 -11.50 -6.28
CA TYR A 47 11.03 -11.41 -6.47
C TYR A 47 10.32 -12.61 -5.83
N SER A 48 9.25 -12.33 -5.09
CA SER A 48 8.47 -13.31 -4.35
C SER A 48 7.02 -12.84 -4.15
N VAL A 49 6.23 -13.63 -3.42
CA VAL A 49 4.87 -13.26 -2.98
C VAL A 49 4.84 -11.95 -2.15
N LEU A 50 5.96 -11.56 -1.55
CA LEU A 50 6.05 -10.30 -0.81
C LEU A 50 5.81 -9.07 -1.70
N ASP A 51 6.18 -9.15 -2.98
CA ASP A 51 6.15 -8.00 -3.89
C ASP A 51 4.72 -7.66 -4.37
N PRO A 52 3.90 -8.61 -4.85
CA PRO A 52 2.47 -8.35 -5.07
C PRO A 52 1.77 -7.87 -3.80
N TYR A 53 2.10 -8.44 -2.64
CA TYR A 53 1.50 -8.01 -1.38
C TYR A 53 1.85 -6.55 -1.04
N ALA A 54 3.11 -6.15 -1.23
CA ALA A 54 3.51 -4.75 -1.08
C ALA A 54 2.82 -3.83 -2.10
N LEU A 55 2.66 -4.26 -3.36
CA LEU A 55 1.95 -3.48 -4.38
C LEU A 55 0.52 -3.12 -3.97
N VAL A 56 -0.18 -4.01 -3.26
CA VAL A 56 -1.53 -3.73 -2.73
C VAL A 56 -1.52 -2.51 -1.80
N PHE A 57 -0.49 -2.30 -0.98
CA PHE A 57 -0.36 -1.12 -0.13
C PHE A 57 -0.16 0.16 -0.94
N TYR A 58 0.54 0.10 -2.07
CA TYR A 58 0.63 1.24 -2.98
C TYR A 58 -0.75 1.60 -3.52
N VAL A 59 -1.48 0.63 -4.05
CA VAL A 59 -2.83 0.81 -4.62
C VAL A 59 -3.80 1.37 -3.58
N TRP A 60 -3.79 0.81 -2.38
CA TRP A 60 -4.63 1.25 -1.28
C TRP A 60 -4.27 2.64 -0.76
N GLY A 61 -3.00 3.03 -0.81
CA GLY A 61 -2.55 4.36 -0.45
C GLY A 61 -3.01 5.38 -1.49
N PHE A 62 -2.83 5.08 -2.77
CA PHE A 62 -3.31 5.91 -3.88
C PHE A 62 -4.82 6.15 -3.79
N ARG A 63 -5.63 5.08 -3.68
CA ARG A 63 -7.10 5.17 -3.56
C ARG A 63 -7.60 5.86 -2.29
N ARG A 64 -6.75 6.02 -1.27
CA ARG A 64 -7.06 6.73 -0.02
C ARG A 64 -6.42 8.12 0.05
N GLU A 65 -5.91 8.59 -1.08
CA GLU A 65 -5.33 9.92 -1.27
C GLU A 65 -4.09 10.17 -0.38
N PHE A 66 -3.35 9.11 -0.06
CA PHE A 66 -2.02 9.28 0.50
C PHE A 66 -1.06 9.70 -0.63
N PRO A 67 -0.04 10.53 -0.35
CA PRO A 67 0.93 11.00 -1.34
C PRO A 67 1.95 9.91 -1.71
N VAL A 68 1.48 8.70 -2.06
CA VAL A 68 2.33 7.56 -2.40
C VAL A 68 3.21 7.82 -3.63
N GLN A 69 2.80 8.74 -4.49
CA GLN A 69 3.57 9.16 -5.67
C GLN A 69 4.85 9.95 -5.28
N GLU A 70 4.89 10.54 -4.08
CA GLU A 70 6.09 11.21 -3.56
C GLU A 70 7.12 10.21 -3.00
N LEU A 71 6.71 8.95 -2.79
CA LEU A 71 7.57 7.87 -2.32
C LEU A 71 8.38 7.33 -3.50
N LYS A 72 9.58 7.89 -3.70
CA LYS A 72 10.44 7.66 -4.87
C LYS A 72 10.72 6.18 -5.13
N HIS A 73 11.15 5.46 -4.10
CA HIS A 73 11.58 4.06 -4.24
C HIS A 73 10.38 3.13 -4.37
N PHE A 74 9.30 3.41 -3.65
CA PHE A 74 8.08 2.64 -3.75
C PHE A 74 7.37 2.85 -5.10
N THR A 75 7.41 4.06 -5.64
CA THR A 75 6.91 4.37 -6.99
C THR A 75 7.73 3.65 -8.07
N ALA A 76 9.06 3.63 -7.94
CA ALA A 76 9.92 2.88 -8.85
C ALA A 76 9.63 1.36 -8.79
N PHE A 77 9.44 0.82 -7.59
CA PHE A 77 9.01 -0.56 -7.37
C PHE A 77 7.66 -0.85 -8.04
N LYS A 78 6.65 0.01 -7.85
CA LYS A 78 5.34 -0.12 -8.50
C LYS A 78 5.48 -0.13 -10.02
N ASN A 79 6.29 0.77 -10.59
CA ASN A 79 6.50 0.82 -12.04
C ASN A 79 7.14 -0.47 -12.58
N ARG A 80 8.08 -1.06 -11.83
CA ARG A 80 8.68 -2.37 -12.16
C ARG A 80 7.63 -3.49 -12.09
N MET A 81 6.79 -3.50 -11.06
CA MET A 81 5.71 -4.47 -10.92
C MET A 81 4.72 -4.43 -12.08
N LEU A 82 4.37 -3.22 -12.56
CA LEU A 82 3.47 -3.03 -13.71
C LEU A 82 4.04 -3.53 -15.05
N GLN A 83 5.34 -3.86 -15.13
CA GLN A 83 5.92 -4.51 -16.31
C GLN A 83 5.67 -6.02 -16.36
N ARG A 84 5.16 -6.63 -15.27
CA ARG A 84 4.92 -8.08 -15.20
C ARG A 84 3.54 -8.42 -15.74
N GLU A 85 3.47 -9.37 -16.67
CA GLU A 85 2.22 -9.81 -17.31
C GLU A 85 1.14 -10.20 -16.29
N GLY A 86 1.48 -10.97 -15.26
CA GLY A 86 0.52 -11.38 -14.23
C GLY A 86 -0.07 -10.20 -13.44
N VAL A 87 0.71 -9.13 -13.25
CA VAL A 87 0.23 -7.91 -12.58
C VAL A 87 -0.69 -7.13 -13.51
N GLN A 88 -0.31 -6.97 -14.79
CA GLN A 88 -1.14 -6.30 -15.78
C GLN A 88 -2.49 -6.98 -15.96
N LYS A 89 -2.48 -8.32 -16.04
CA LYS A 89 -3.70 -9.13 -16.13
C LYS A 89 -4.59 -8.94 -14.90
N ALA A 90 -4.03 -9.05 -13.69
CA ALA A 90 -4.80 -8.83 -12.47
C ALA A 90 -5.40 -7.41 -12.40
N PHE A 91 -4.65 -6.39 -12.81
CA PHE A 91 -5.15 -5.02 -12.85
C PHE A 91 -6.31 -4.86 -13.84
N ALA A 92 -6.22 -5.49 -15.01
CA ALA A 92 -7.30 -5.48 -16.00
C ALA A 92 -8.54 -6.24 -15.49
N ASP A 93 -8.36 -7.45 -14.95
CA ASP A 93 -9.43 -8.31 -14.45
C ASP A 93 -10.16 -7.67 -13.25
N GLU A 94 -9.44 -6.95 -12.38
CA GLU A 94 -9.99 -6.28 -11.20
C GLU A 94 -10.37 -4.80 -11.44
N GLY A 95 -10.12 -4.25 -12.63
CA GLY A 95 -10.41 -2.85 -12.97
C GLY A 95 -9.63 -1.82 -12.15
N ILE A 96 -8.38 -2.12 -11.80
CA ILE A 96 -7.52 -1.27 -10.97
C ILE A 96 -6.82 -0.21 -11.83
N THR A 97 -6.89 1.05 -11.39
CA THR A 97 -6.20 2.20 -12.00
C THR A 97 -5.33 2.93 -10.97
N LEU A 98 -4.16 3.44 -11.39
CA LEU A 98 -3.14 4.13 -10.56
C LEU A 98 -2.52 5.33 -11.29
#